data_AF-A0A1J5F3Q5-F1
#
_entry.id   AF-A0A1J5F3Q5-F1
#
_cell.length_a   1.000
_cell.length_b   1.000
_cell.length_c   1.000
_cell.angle_alpha   90.00
_cell.angle_beta   90.00
_cell.angle_gamma   90.00
#
_symmetry.space_group_name_H-M   'P 1'
#
loop_
_entity.id
_entity.type
_entity.pdbx_description
1 polymer ?
#
loop_
_entity_poly.entity_id
_entity_poly.type
_entity_poly.pdbx_seq_one_letter_code
_entity_poly.pdbx_strand_id
1 'polypeptide(L)' 'MTDLIPTPGSTLNTARATAFSEGIKYCYVGNVHDREGQTTYCPDCKTALIKRDWQSVLSNKLEHGKCYNCGTKIDGYFQ' A
#
# COMPACT_ATOMS: atom_id res chain seq x y z
N MET A 1 -27.59 -1.46 -2.06
CA MET A 1 -27.06 -1.15 -0.72
C MET A 1 -26.63 0.32 -0.73
N THR A 2 -27.60 1.21 -0.51
CA THR A 2 -27.39 2.67 -0.28
C THR A 2 -27.94 3.08 1.10
N ASP A 3 -28.43 2.10 1.83
CA ASP A 3 -29.13 2.12 3.10
C ASP A 3 -28.17 2.04 4.30
N LEU A 4 -26.87 1.86 4.04
CA LEU A 4 -25.80 1.86 5.03
C LEU A 4 -24.76 2.93 4.71
N ILE A 5 -24.25 3.57 5.75
CA ILE A 5 -23.13 4.51 5.64
C ILE A 5 -21.87 3.71 5.29
N PRO A 6 -21.04 4.16 4.33
CA PRO A 6 -19.77 3.51 4.03
C PRO A 6 -18.86 3.42 5.26
N THR A 7 -18.07 2.35 5.35
CA THR A 7 -17.06 2.20 6.41
C THR A 7 -16.11 3.41 6.39
N PRO A 8 -15.97 4.15 7.51
CA PRO A 8 -15.11 5.33 7.55
C PRO A 8 -13.66 4.97 7.22
N GLY A 9 -12.98 5.82 6.42
CA GLY A 9 -11.58 5.60 6.05
C GLY A 9 -10.63 5.48 7.25
N SER A 10 -10.92 6.17 8.35
CA SER A 10 -10.18 6.03 9.62
C SER A 10 -10.19 4.60 10.15
N THR A 11 -11.32 3.89 10.04
CA THR A 11 -11.45 2.48 10.45
C THR A 11 -10.53 1.59 9.62
N LEU A 12 -10.46 1.83 8.30
CA LEU A 12 -9.56 1.11 7.40
C LEU A 12 -8.09 1.38 7.76
N ASN A 13 -7.76 2.61 8.12
CA ASN A 13 -6.41 3.00 8.53
C ASN A 13 -5.99 2.35 9.86
N THR A 14 -6.91 2.24 10.83
CA THR A 14 -6.67 1.48 12.07
C THR A 14 -6.45 -0.02 11.78
N ALA A 15 -7.27 -0.62 10.91
CA ALA A 15 -7.09 -2.02 10.52
C ALA A 15 -5.74 -2.23 9.81
N ARG A 16 -5.34 -1.31 8.94
CA ARG A 16 -4.03 -1.33 8.26
C ARG A 16 -2.86 -1.22 9.23
N ALA A 17 -2.95 -0.34 10.22
CA ALA A 17 -1.91 -0.22 11.25
C ALA A 17 -1.76 -1.52 12.05
N THR A 18 -2.89 -2.16 12.39
CA THR A 18 -2.91 -3.47 13.08
C THR A 18 -2.27 -4.56 12.22
N ALA A 19 -2.58 -4.61 10.91
CA ALA A 19 -1.94 -5.55 10.00
C ALA A 19 -0.41 -5.42 10.02
N PHE A 20 0.12 -4.20 10.02
CA PHE A 20 1.56 -3.98 10.11
C PHE A 20 2.15 -4.39 11.47
N SER A 21 1.45 -4.18 12.59
CA SER A 21 1.93 -4.63 13.90
C SER A 21 1.99 -6.15 14.02
N GLU A 22 1.11 -6.87 13.33
CA GLU A 22 1.10 -8.34 13.24
C GLU A 22 2.13 -8.90 12.23
N GLY A 23 2.94 -8.04 11.60
CA GLY A 23 3.99 -8.46 10.66
C GLY A 23 3.52 -8.66 9.21
N ILE A 24 2.29 -8.26 8.87
CA ILE A 24 1.85 -8.23 7.47
C ILE A 24 2.67 -7.16 6.74
N LYS A 25 3.50 -7.59 5.78
CA LYS A 25 4.42 -6.71 5.04
C LYS A 25 3.71 -5.73 4.11
N TYR A 26 2.58 -6.13 3.55
CA TYR A 26 1.84 -5.39 2.53
C TYR A 26 0.35 -5.38 2.89
N CYS A 27 -0.15 -4.23 3.31
CA CYS A 27 -1.57 -4.02 3.60
C CYS A 27 -2.04 -2.73 2.93
N TYR A 28 -3.14 -2.82 2.18
CA TYR A 28 -3.69 -1.74 1.39
C TYR A 28 -5.13 -1.44 1.78
N VAL A 29 -5.53 -0.17 1.74
CA VAL A 29 -6.93 0.23 1.87
C VAL A 29 -7.54 0.45 0.48
N GLY A 30 -8.73 -0.11 0.25
CA GLY A 30 -9.46 -0.02 -1.02
C GLY A 30 -10.78 0.74 -0.85
N ASN A 31 -11.41 1.10 -1.97
CA ASN A 31 -12.71 1.80 -2.03
C ASN A 31 -12.75 3.15 -1.28
N VAL A 32 -11.59 3.76 -1.03
CA VAL A 32 -11.40 5.09 -0.46
C VAL A 32 -10.26 5.82 -1.19
N HIS A 33 -10.29 7.14 -1.22
CA HIS A 33 -9.15 7.94 -1.68
C HIS A 33 -8.14 8.10 -0.55
N ASP A 34 -7.21 7.15 -0.46
CA ASP A 34 -6.12 7.19 0.52
C ASP A 34 -4.79 6.80 -0.14
N ARG A 35 -4.03 7.82 -0.53
CA ARG A 35 -2.74 7.65 -1.22
C ARG A 35 -1.72 6.90 -0.35
N GLU A 36 -1.69 7.17 0.95
CA GLU A 36 -0.74 6.51 1.86
C GLU A 36 -1.16 5.05 2.08
N GLY A 37 -2.45 4.81 2.22
CA GLY A 37 -3.03 3.48 2.34
C GLY A 37 -2.92 2.62 1.08
N GLN A 38 -2.80 3.23 -0.11
CA GLN A 38 -2.68 2.55 -1.40
C GLN A 38 -1.23 2.42 -1.91
N THR A 39 -0.29 3.11 -1.25
CA THR A 39 1.13 3.08 -1.60
C THR A 39 1.78 1.77 -1.15
N THR A 40 2.58 1.18 -2.04
CA THR A 40 3.47 0.06 -1.70
C THR A 40 4.75 0.62 -1.12
N TYR A 41 5.08 0.22 0.11
CA TYR A 41 6.33 0.59 0.77
C TYR A 41 7.28 -0.61 0.80
N CYS A 42 8.59 -0.32 0.79
CA CYS A 42 9.59 -1.34 1.06
C CYS A 42 9.40 -1.90 2.47
N PRO A 43 9.30 -3.23 2.67
CA PRO A 43 9.14 -3.80 4.00
C PRO A 43 10.38 -3.55 4.89
N ASP A 44 11.55 -3.40 4.27
CA ASP A 44 12.85 -3.19 4.92
C ASP A 44 13.08 -1.71 5.25
N CYS A 45 13.32 -0.87 4.23
CA CYS A 45 13.70 0.53 4.43
C CYS A 45 12.53 1.53 4.47
N LYS A 46 11.27 1.05 4.39
CA LYS A 46 10.03 1.87 4.38
C LYS A 46 9.93 2.93 3.27
N THR A 47 10.80 2.90 2.25
CA THR A 47 10.70 3.81 1.11
C THR A 47 9.43 3.52 0.29
N ALA A 48 8.70 4.56 -0.11
CA ALA A 48 7.57 4.44 -1.03
C ALA A 48 8.05 4.01 -2.43
N LEU A 49 7.55 2.88 -2.92
CA LEU A 49 7.96 2.25 -4.18
C LEU A 49 6.93 2.45 -5.28
N ILE A 50 5.69 2.05 -5.03
CA ILE A 50 4.59 2.23 -5.99
C ILE A 50 3.55 3.12 -5.33
N LYS A 51 3.45 4.37 -5.77
CA LYS A 51 2.39 5.28 -5.31
C LYS A 51 1.18 5.11 -6.21
N ARG A 52 0.03 4.87 -5.60
CA ARG A 52 -1.25 4.74 -6.29
C ARG A 52 -2.22 5.75 -5.74
N ASP A 53 -3.14 6.17 -6.58
CA ASP A 53 -4.34 6.89 -6.18
C ASP A 53 -5.50 6.30 -6.98
N TRP A 54 -6.36 5.58 -6.27
CA TRP A 54 -7.47 4.84 -6.85
C TRP A 54 -7.00 3.86 -7.95
N GLN A 55 -7.44 4.08 -9.19
CA GLN A 55 -7.09 3.26 -10.36
C GLN A 55 -5.79 3.69 -11.04
N SER A 56 -5.16 4.78 -10.59
CA SER A 56 -3.99 5.36 -11.24
C SER A 56 -2.71 5.00 -10.50
N VAL A 57 -1.69 4.57 -11.26
CA VAL A 57 -0.31 4.46 -10.75
C VAL A 57 0.39 5.79 -10.99
N LEU A 58 0.71 6.49 -9.90
CA LEU A 58 1.36 7.81 -9.95
C LEU A 58 2.87 7.72 -10.10
N SER A 59 3.48 6.65 -9.59
CA SER A 59 4.91 6.38 -9.72
C SER A 59 5.22 4.93 -9.41
N ASN A 60 6.22 4.39 -10.09
CA ASN A 60 6.81 3.09 -9.80
C ASN A 60 8.34 3.25 -9.75
N LYS A 61 8.93 2.98 -8.57
CA LYS A 61 10.37 3.04 -8.31
C LYS A 61 10.95 1.65 -8.01
N LEU A 62 10.37 0.61 -8.60
CA LEU A 62 10.96 -0.72 -8.57
C LEU A 62 11.99 -0.86 -9.68
N GLU A 63 13.11 -1.49 -9.37
CA GLU A 63 14.13 -1.88 -10.34
C GLU A 63 14.20 -3.40 -10.37
N HIS A 64 13.76 -4.02 -11.47
CA HIS A 64 13.75 -5.50 -11.62
C HIS A 64 13.09 -6.22 -10.42
N GLY A 65 11.98 -5.69 -9.91
CA GLY A 65 11.28 -6.22 -8.74
C GLY A 65 11.96 -5.97 -7.39
N LYS A 66 12.93 -5.05 -7.33
CA LYS A 66 13.65 -4.67 -6.11
C LYS A 66 13.41 -3.20 -5.76
N CYS A 67 13.56 -2.88 -4.48
CA CYS A 67 13.59 -1.51 -4.00
C CYS A 67 14.80 -0.77 -4.62
N TYR A 68 14.57 0.35 -5.30
CA TYR A 68 15.67 1.17 -5.84
C TYR A 68 16.62 1.72 -4.75
N ASN A 69 16.15 1.84 -3.51
CA ASN A 69 16.90 2.49 -2.43
C ASN A 69 17.79 1.53 -1.63
N CYS A 70 17.27 0.35 -1.27
CA CYS A 70 18.01 -0.63 -0.43
C CYS A 70 18.26 -1.97 -1.14
N GLY A 71 17.74 -2.18 -2.35
CA GLY A 71 17.91 -3.42 -3.10
C GLY A 71 17.07 -4.61 -2.61
N THR A 72 16.26 -4.46 -1.55
CA THR A 72 15.36 -5.52 -1.07
C THR A 72 14.43 -5.99 -2.19
N LYS A 73 14.40 -7.30 -2.43
CA LYS A 73 13.43 -7.93 -3.34
C LYS A 73 12.03 -7.73 -2.78
N ILE A 74 11.12 -7.23 -3.62
CA ILE A 74 9.73 -6.99 -3.25
C ILE A 74 8.91 -8.19 -3.70
N ASP A 75 8.10 -8.74 -2.79
CA ASP A 75 7.20 -9.83 -3.09
C ASP A 75 6.10 -9.34 -4.06
N GLY A 76 5.96 -10.01 -5.20
CA GLY A 76 5.00 -9.64 -6.24
C GLY A 76 5.48 -10.00 -7.65
N TYR A 77 4.60 -9.77 -8.62
CA TYR A 77 4.90 -9.94 -10.04
C TYR A 77 4.79 -8.59 -10.74
N PHE A 78 5.88 -8.17 -11.39
CA PHE A 78 6.01 -6.86 -12.03
C PHE A 78 6.49 -7.09 -13.46
N GLN A 79 5.55 -7.08 -14.42
CA GLN A 79 5.80 -7.16 -15.86
C GLN A 79 5.74 -5.77 -16.51
#